data_AF-A0A6P2EVM8-F1
#
_entry.id   AF-A0A6P2EVM8-F1
#
_cell.length_a   1.000
_cell.length_b   1.000
_cell.length_c   1.000
_cell.angle_alpha   90.00
_cell.angle_beta   90.00
_cell.angle_gamma   90.00
#
_symmetry.space_group_name_H-M   'P 1'
#
loop_
_entity.id
_entity.type
_entity.pdbx_description
1 polymer ?
#
loop_
_entity_poly.entity_id
_entity_poly.type
_entity_poly.pdbx_seq_one_letter_code
_entity_poly.pdbx_strand_id
1 'polypeptide(L)'
;MALELTERETFAGVLATLVQDRCATSGAARTSRTGLQATVPVDERPSIRRGLNALIEHGVLVMSGEDIGFTAQGKAFAAYVQNAQGERNPKNAATLASTLSAIDKDERFAPHRPIEDIRTLPARLEAYRAVTQPRLSKGWVVLGALATAVAAFALLR
;
A
#
# COMPACT_ATOMS: atom_id res chain seq x y z
N MET A 1 -17.58 1.04 23.80
CA MET A 1 -16.95 2.34 23.49
C MET A 1 -15.93 2.09 22.40
N ALA A 2 -16.21 2.49 21.16
CA ALA A 2 -15.21 2.47 20.11
C ALA A 2 -14.13 3.50 20.50
N LEU A 3 -12.87 3.08 20.64
CA LEU A 3 -11.79 4.05 20.77
C LEU A 3 -11.65 4.72 19.40
N GLU A 4 -12.02 6.00 19.33
CA GLU A 4 -11.73 6.80 18.15
C GLU A 4 -10.21 6.98 18.05
N LEU A 5 -9.66 6.59 16.89
CA LEU A 5 -8.28 6.89 16.55
C LEU A 5 -8.08 8.40 16.52
N THR A 6 -6.94 8.88 16.99
CA THR A 6 -6.56 10.28 16.77
C THR A 6 -6.39 10.55 15.27
N GLU A 7 -6.32 11.82 14.87
CA GLU A 7 -6.09 12.16 13.45
C GLU A 7 -4.76 11.60 12.93
N ARG A 8 -3.73 11.61 13.77
CA ARG A 8 -2.39 11.08 13.46
C ARG A 8 -2.43 9.56 13.31
N GLU A 9 -3.10 8.88 14.23
CA GLU A 9 -3.33 7.43 14.16
C GLU A 9 -4.16 7.05 12.94
N THR A 10 -5.17 7.86 12.59
CA THR A 10 -5.99 7.67 11.41
C THR A 10 -5.17 7.81 10.13
N PHE A 11 -4.33 8.85 10.01
CA PHE A 11 -3.45 9.02 8.86
C PHE A 11 -2.44 7.87 8.75
N ALA A 12 -1.83 7.44 9.86
CA ALA A 12 -0.98 6.26 9.88
C ALA A 12 -1.71 4.98 9.45
N GLY A 13 -2.98 4.82 9.87
CA GLY A 13 -3.84 3.73 9.46
C GLY A 13 -4.12 3.74 7.95
N VAL A 14 -4.40 4.90 7.37
CA VAL A 14 -4.56 5.06 5.92
C VAL A 14 -3.30 4.62 5.18
N LEU A 15 -2.11 5.06 5.62
CA LEU A 15 -0.85 4.64 5.02
C LEU A 15 -0.61 3.13 5.10
N ALA A 16 -0.96 2.51 6.23
CA ALA A 16 -0.89 1.07 6.38
C ALA A 16 -1.82 0.36 5.38
N THR A 17 -3.06 0.83 5.24
CA THR A 17 -4.01 0.29 4.25
C THR A 17 -3.45 0.39 2.83
N LEU A 18 -2.83 1.51 2.45
CA LEU A 18 -2.22 1.64 1.11
C LEU A 18 -1.12 0.60 0.84
N VAL A 19 -0.27 0.34 1.83
CA VAL A 19 0.77 -0.69 1.71
C VAL A 19 0.14 -2.07 1.61
N GLN A 20 -0.88 -2.35 2.43
CA GLN A 20 -1.60 -3.61 2.43
C GLN A 20 -2.29 -3.90 1.09
N ASP A 21 -3.04 -2.92 0.56
CA ASP A 21 -3.74 -3.05 -0.72
C ASP A 21 -2.77 -3.29 -1.87
N ARG A 22 -1.62 -2.59 -1.85
CA ARG A 22 -0.59 -2.75 -2.86
C ARG A 22 0.04 -4.14 -2.81
N CYS A 23 0.40 -4.61 -1.61
CA CYS A 23 0.88 -5.97 -1.37
C CYS A 23 -0.14 -7.02 -1.88
N ALA A 24 -1.41 -6.86 -1.50
CA ALA A 24 -2.50 -7.74 -1.92
C ALA A 24 -2.69 -7.77 -3.45
N THR A 25 -2.66 -6.59 -4.10
CA THR A 25 -2.77 -6.47 -5.57
C THR A 25 -1.64 -7.18 -6.30
N SER A 26 -0.42 -7.12 -5.74
CA SER A 26 0.76 -7.81 -6.32
C SER A 26 0.89 -9.28 -5.93
N GLY A 27 0.08 -9.78 -4.99
CA GLY A 27 0.25 -11.11 -4.41
C GLY A 27 1.56 -11.30 -3.64
N ALA A 28 2.15 -10.21 -3.13
CA ALA A 28 3.47 -10.21 -2.50
C ALA A 28 3.40 -9.74 -1.04
N ALA A 29 4.35 -10.19 -0.22
CA ALA A 29 4.46 -9.77 1.18
C ALA A 29 5.05 -8.36 1.38
N ARG A 30 5.62 -7.78 0.30
CA ARG A 30 6.26 -6.47 0.29
C ARG A 30 5.91 -5.74 -1.01
N THR A 31 6.10 -4.43 -1.02
CA THR A 31 5.90 -3.60 -2.20
C THR A 31 6.95 -2.50 -2.33
N SER A 32 7.28 -2.10 -3.56
CA SER A 32 8.22 -1.00 -3.81
C SER A 32 7.67 0.31 -3.26
N ARG A 33 8.48 0.97 -2.41
CA ARG A 33 8.12 2.26 -1.81
C ARG A 33 7.98 3.36 -2.86
N THR A 34 8.88 3.40 -3.85
CA THR A 34 8.83 4.40 -4.93
C THR A 34 7.70 4.08 -5.89
N GLY A 35 7.46 2.80 -6.19
CA GLY A 35 6.32 2.35 -6.98
C GLY A 35 4.99 2.76 -6.34
N LEU A 36 4.85 2.65 -5.01
CA LEU A 36 3.69 3.14 -4.28
C LEU A 36 3.54 4.66 -4.42
N GLN A 37 4.63 5.42 -4.22
CA GLN A 37 4.64 6.88 -4.37
C GLN A 37 4.36 7.37 -5.80
N ALA A 38 4.68 6.57 -6.82
CA ALA A 38 4.36 6.90 -8.20
C ALA A 38 2.86 6.82 -8.49
N THR A 39 2.13 5.99 -7.74
CA THR A 39 0.67 5.78 -7.92
C THR A 39 -0.20 6.81 -7.21
N VAL A 40 0.39 7.74 -6.47
CA VAL A 40 -0.32 8.80 -5.74
C VAL A 40 -0.16 10.16 -6.44
N PRO A 41 -1.19 11.03 -6.37
CA PRO A 41 -1.11 12.41 -6.85
C PRO A 41 0.10 13.17 -6.31
N VAL A 42 0.67 14.07 -7.11
CA VAL A 42 1.96 14.74 -6.82
C VAL A 42 1.91 15.55 -5.53
N ASP A 43 0.77 16.17 -5.24
CA ASP A 43 0.47 16.93 -4.02
C ASP A 43 0.47 16.06 -2.75
N GLU A 44 0.10 14.78 -2.86
CA GLU A 44 0.06 13.83 -1.73
C GLU A 44 1.44 13.19 -1.45
N ARG A 45 2.33 13.13 -2.46
CA ARG A 45 3.62 12.43 -2.38
C ARG A 45 4.50 12.85 -1.19
N PRO A 46 4.68 14.15 -0.87
CA PRO A 46 5.54 14.55 0.24
C PRO A 46 5.05 14.01 1.59
N SER A 47 3.74 14.09 1.83
CA SER A 47 3.11 13.64 3.07
C SER A 47 3.14 12.12 3.19
N ILE A 48 2.82 11.40 2.10
CA ILE A 48 2.89 9.94 2.06
C ILE A 48 4.32 9.46 2.28
N ARG A 49 5.31 10.04 1.60
CA ARG A 49 6.72 9.68 1.78
C ARG A 49 7.17 9.88 3.22
N ARG A 50 6.81 11.01 3.82
CA ARG A 50 7.15 11.36 5.20
C ARG A 50 6.55 10.36 6.20
N GLY A 51 5.26 10.07 6.05
CA GLY A 51 4.56 9.11 6.91
C GLY A 51 5.05 7.67 6.74
N LEU A 52 5.36 7.22 5.51
CA LEU A 52 5.95 5.89 5.29
C LEU A 52 7.32 5.75 5.95
N ASN A 53 8.16 6.78 5.90
CA ASN A 53 9.43 6.77 6.61
C ASN A 53 9.22 6.70 8.13
N ALA A 54 8.27 7.45 8.67
CA ALA A 54 7.92 7.39 10.09
C ALA A 54 7.43 5.99 10.49
N LEU A 55 6.58 5.34 9.69
CA LEU A 55 6.13 3.96 9.95
C LEU A 55 7.29 2.95 9.96
N ILE A 56 8.34 3.17 9.16
CA ILE A 56 9.55 2.35 9.20
C ILE A 56 10.30 2.57 10.52
N GLU A 57 10.49 3.83 10.91
CA GLU A 57 11.21 4.19 12.15
C GLU A 57 10.48 3.71 13.41
N HIS A 58 9.14 3.72 13.41
CA HIS A 58 8.31 3.18 14.50
C HIS A 58 8.18 1.66 14.48
N GLY A 59 8.84 0.96 13.54
CA GLY A 59 8.85 -0.50 13.46
C GLY A 59 7.53 -1.10 12.98
N VAL A 60 6.61 -0.31 12.42
CA VAL A 60 5.38 -0.81 11.78
C VAL A 60 5.73 -1.44 10.42
N LEU A 61 6.60 -0.78 9.66
CA LEU A 61 7.11 -1.28 8.39
C LEU A 61 8.58 -1.66 8.51
N VAL A 62 9.00 -2.62 7.72
CA VAL A 62 10.41 -2.96 7.50
C VAL A 62 10.78 -2.67 6.06
N MET A 63 11.96 -2.11 5.85
CA MET A 63 12.52 -1.82 4.54
C MET A 63 13.58 -2.86 4.18
N SER A 64 13.54 -3.37 2.94
CA SER A 64 14.50 -4.30 2.38
C SER A 64 14.88 -3.82 0.98
N GLY A 65 15.98 -3.07 0.89
CA GLY A 65 16.30 -2.33 -0.33
C GLY A 65 15.28 -1.22 -0.57
N GLU A 66 14.57 -1.26 -1.69
CA GLU A 66 13.49 -0.31 -2.02
C GLU A 66 12.11 -0.77 -1.50
N ASP A 67 11.98 -2.05 -1.16
CA ASP A 67 10.70 -2.64 -0.79
C ASP A 67 10.38 -2.42 0.68
N ILE A 68 9.09 -2.21 0.96
CA ILE A 68 8.53 -2.08 2.29
C ILE A 68 7.47 -3.16 2.54
N GLY A 69 7.39 -3.65 3.77
CA GLY A 69 6.34 -4.59 4.19
C GLY A 69 6.12 -4.54 5.70
N PHE A 70 5.10 -5.25 6.19
CA PHE A 70 4.74 -5.21 7.61
C PHE A 70 5.64 -6.09 8.47
N THR A 71 6.03 -5.55 9.63
CA THR A 71 6.59 -6.35 10.74
C THR A 71 5.47 -7.11 11.47
N ALA A 72 5.82 -7.94 12.46
CA ALA A 72 4.83 -8.56 13.34
C ALA A 72 3.98 -7.50 14.09
N GLN A 73 4.62 -6.44 14.59
CA GLN A 73 3.96 -5.29 15.20
C GLN A 73 3.08 -4.55 14.20
N GLY A 74 3.57 -4.34 12.99
CA GLY A 74 2.80 -3.67 11.94
C GLY A 74 1.58 -4.45 11.47
N LYS A 75 1.64 -5.78 11.45
CA LYS A 75 0.46 -6.62 11.20
C LYS A 75 -0.58 -6.48 12.32
N ALA A 76 -0.16 -6.38 13.57
CA ALA A 76 -1.07 -6.11 14.68
C ALA A 76 -1.71 -4.72 14.59
N PHE A 77 -0.93 -3.71 14.20
CA PHE A 77 -1.43 -2.36 13.93
C PHE A 77 -2.43 -2.34 12.75
N ALA A 78 -2.09 -2.95 11.61
CA ALA A 78 -2.98 -3.04 10.46
C ALA A 78 -4.28 -3.77 10.79
N ALA A 79 -4.18 -4.88 11.55
CA ALA A 79 -5.36 -5.58 12.04
C ALA A 79 -6.21 -4.72 12.98
N TYR A 80 -5.60 -3.89 13.83
CA TYR A 80 -6.34 -2.97 14.69
C TYR A 80 -7.06 -1.87 13.88
N VAL A 81 -6.40 -1.30 12.88
CA VAL A 81 -6.99 -0.30 11.98
C VAL A 81 -8.15 -0.88 11.17
N GLN A 82 -8.01 -2.11 10.65
CA GLN A 82 -9.08 -2.80 9.93
C GLN A 82 -10.23 -3.21 10.84
N ASN A 83 -9.92 -3.64 12.07
CA ASN A 83 -10.88 -4.06 13.07
C ASN A 83 -11.19 -2.94 14.06
N ALA A 84 -11.41 -1.70 13.61
CA ALA A 84 -11.79 -0.59 14.49
C ALA A 84 -13.11 -0.80 15.29
N GLN A 85 -13.65 -2.03 15.34
CA GLN A 85 -14.68 -2.52 16.28
C GLN A 85 -14.41 -3.91 16.93
N GLY A 86 -13.26 -4.58 16.78
CA GLY A 86 -13.10 -6.00 17.16
C GLY A 86 -11.87 -6.34 17.99
N GLU A 87 -12.10 -6.95 19.17
CA GLU A 87 -11.19 -7.57 20.14
C GLU A 87 -9.70 -7.18 20.12
N ARG A 88 -9.26 -6.49 21.20
CA ARG A 88 -7.85 -6.41 21.57
C ARG A 88 -7.32 -7.83 21.76
N ASN A 89 -6.55 -8.36 20.81
CA ASN A 89 -5.78 -9.57 21.05
C ASN A 89 -4.80 -9.28 22.20
N PRO A 90 -4.97 -9.90 23.37
CA PRO A 90 -4.23 -9.52 24.58
C PRO A 90 -2.73 -9.74 24.42
N LYS A 91 -2.30 -10.65 23.53
CA LYS A 91 -0.87 -10.94 23.29
C LYS A 91 -0.10 -9.76 22.69
N ASN A 92 -0.78 -8.81 22.02
CA ASN A 92 -0.14 -7.68 21.35
C ASN A 92 -0.58 -6.32 21.90
N ALA A 93 -1.38 -6.28 22.97
CA ALA A 93 -2.00 -5.05 23.45
C ALA A 93 -0.96 -4.00 23.91
N ALA A 94 0.10 -4.43 24.61
CA ALA A 94 1.15 -3.52 25.08
C ALA A 94 1.97 -2.94 23.91
N THR A 95 2.39 -3.79 22.97
CA THR A 95 3.14 -3.36 21.78
C THR A 95 2.29 -2.44 20.90
N LEU A 96 1.01 -2.75 20.71
CA LEU A 96 0.07 -1.91 19.97
C LEU A 96 -0.13 -0.55 20.65
N ALA A 97 -0.34 -0.52 21.97
CA ALA A 97 -0.49 0.73 22.71
C ALA A 97 0.77 1.61 22.64
N SER A 98 1.96 1.01 22.72
CA SER A 98 3.23 1.71 22.51
C SER A 98 3.33 2.29 21.09
N THR A 99 2.96 1.50 20.08
CA THR A 99 2.94 1.94 18.67
C THR A 99 2.01 3.14 18.47
N LEU A 100 0.78 3.05 18.99
CA LEU A 100 -0.21 4.12 18.90
C LEU A 100 0.29 5.39 19.59
N SER A 101 0.83 5.28 20.81
CA SER A 101 1.40 6.43 21.52
C SER A 101 2.58 7.06 20.78
N ALA A 102 3.43 6.26 20.11
CA ALA A 102 4.55 6.77 19.32
C ALA A 102 4.07 7.51 18.06
N ILE A 103 3.07 6.95 17.37
CA ILE A 103 2.43 7.58 16.21
C ILE A 103 1.76 8.89 16.60
N ASP A 104 1.00 8.90 17.70
CA ASP A 104 0.28 10.09 18.14
C ASP A 104 1.21 11.25 18.51
N LYS A 105 2.45 10.96 18.91
CA LYS A 105 3.45 12.00 19.25
C LYS A 105 4.28 12.48 18.05
N ASP A 106 4.24 11.79 16.92
CA ASP A 106 5.07 12.11 15.77
C ASP A 106 4.37 13.09 14.81
N GLU A 107 4.93 14.30 14.69
CA GLU A 107 4.43 15.37 13.83
C GLU A 107 4.42 15.01 12.34
N ARG A 108 5.18 14.00 11.92
CA ARG A 108 5.16 13.50 10.54
C ARG A 108 3.84 12.82 10.18
N PHE A 109 3.04 12.44 11.17
CA PHE A 109 1.68 11.97 10.97
C PHE A 109 0.63 13.07 11.07
N ALA A 110 1.01 14.33 11.32
CA ALA A 110 0.07 15.43 11.30
C ALA A 110 -0.58 15.53 9.91
N PRO A 111 -1.92 15.44 9.82
CA PRO A 111 -2.62 15.49 8.54
C PRO A 111 -2.43 16.85 7.89
N HIS A 112 -2.11 16.86 6.60
CA HIS A 112 -1.96 18.10 5.82
C HIS A 112 -3.30 18.59 5.22
N ARG A 113 -4.33 17.74 5.31
CA ARG A 113 -5.70 17.95 4.85
C ARG A 113 -6.69 17.55 5.95
N PRO A 114 -7.96 17.98 5.87
CA PRO A 114 -9.01 17.48 6.75
C PRO A 114 -9.00 15.94 6.81
N ILE A 115 -9.29 15.38 7.99
CA ILE A 115 -9.15 13.95 8.20
C ILE A 115 -10.15 13.14 7.37
N GLU A 116 -11.26 13.74 6.98
CA GLU A 116 -12.27 13.19 6.08
C GLU A 116 -11.70 12.94 4.68
N ASP A 117 -10.91 13.89 4.17
CA ASP A 117 -10.24 13.77 2.86
C ASP A 117 -9.17 12.67 2.88
N ILE A 118 -8.53 12.48 4.04
CA ILE A 118 -7.51 11.47 4.26
C ILE A 118 -8.14 10.08 4.38
N ARG A 119 -9.27 9.94 5.08
CA ARG A 119 -10.00 8.66 5.18
C ARG A 119 -10.47 8.16 3.82
N THR A 120 -10.80 9.07 2.90
CA THR A 120 -11.19 8.73 1.53
C THR A 120 -10.00 8.52 0.59
N LEU A 121 -8.77 8.79 1.04
CA LEU A 121 -7.57 8.73 0.21
C LEU A 121 -7.36 7.35 -0.44
N PRO A 122 -7.52 6.19 0.23
CA PRO A 122 -7.45 4.88 -0.42
C PRO A 122 -8.42 4.75 -1.60
N ALA A 123 -9.70 5.06 -1.39
CA ALA A 123 -10.73 5.01 -2.44
C ALA A 123 -10.45 6.01 -3.58
N ARG A 124 -9.96 7.21 -3.27
CA ARG A 124 -9.56 8.22 -4.26
C ARG A 124 -8.37 7.74 -5.09
N LEU A 125 -7.41 7.04 -4.48
CA LEU A 125 -6.27 6.46 -5.18
C LEU A 125 -6.68 5.30 -6.07
N GLU A 126 -7.63 4.46 -5.64
CA GLU A 126 -8.19 3.42 -6.51
C GLU A 126 -8.86 4.04 -7.75
N ALA A 127 -9.68 5.07 -7.58
CA ALA A 127 -10.27 5.81 -8.68
C ALA A 127 -9.22 6.45 -9.59
N TYR A 128 -8.18 7.06 -9.02
CA TYR A 128 -7.08 7.66 -9.77
C TYR A 128 -6.30 6.62 -10.58
N ARG A 129 -6.04 5.43 -10.00
CA ARG A 129 -5.40 4.31 -10.72
C ARG A 129 -6.27 3.80 -11.85
N ALA A 130 -7.60 3.70 -11.66
CA ALA A 130 -8.52 3.27 -12.71
C ALA A 130 -8.55 4.24 -13.91
N VAL A 131 -8.36 5.54 -13.66
CA VAL A 131 -8.25 6.57 -14.72
C VAL A 131 -6.87 6.56 -15.39
N THR A 132 -5.80 6.34 -14.62
CA THR A 132 -4.41 6.47 -15.10
C THR A 132 -3.88 5.19 -15.73
N GLN A 133 -4.45 4.01 -15.43
CA GLN A 133 -4.11 2.80 -16.14
C GLN A 133 -4.81 2.79 -17.52
N PRO A 134 -4.07 2.91 -18.64
CA PRO A 134 -4.66 2.57 -19.92
C PRO A 134 -5.10 1.11 -19.81
N ARG A 135 -6.34 0.83 -20.19
CA ARG A 135 -6.82 -0.54 -20.41
C ARG A 135 -5.90 -1.12 -21.48
N LEU A 136 -4.79 -1.74 -21.08
CA LEU A 136 -3.93 -2.51 -21.95
C LEU A 136 -4.79 -3.70 -22.37
N SER A 137 -5.42 -3.48 -23.51
CA SER A 137 -6.34 -4.37 -24.17
C SER A 137 -5.68 -5.73 -24.32
N LYS A 138 -6.40 -6.75 -23.86
CA LYS A 138 -6.36 -8.09 -24.44
C LYS A 138 -6.29 -7.99 -25.97
N GLY A 139 -5.16 -8.32 -26.57
CA GLY A 139 -5.00 -8.41 -28.02
C GLY A 139 -3.56 -8.12 -28.40
N TRP A 140 -2.95 -9.01 -29.19
CA TRP A 140 -1.54 -9.02 -29.62
C TRP A 140 -0.55 -9.79 -28.73
N VAL A 141 -0.90 -11.04 -28.46
CA VAL A 141 0.08 -12.13 -28.54
C VAL A 141 -0.52 -13.14 -29.53
N VAL A 142 0.31 -13.72 -30.39
CA VAL A 142 -0.02 -14.63 -31.51
C VAL A 142 -0.42 -13.96 -32.85
N LEU A 143 0.45 -13.11 -33.39
CA LEU A 143 0.58 -12.97 -34.85
C LEU A 143 2.07 -12.96 -35.24
N GLY A 144 2.76 -14.06 -34.92
CA GLY A 144 4.21 -14.16 -35.15
C GLY A 144 4.73 -15.60 -35.22
N ALA A 145 3.87 -16.59 -35.50
CA ALA A 145 4.27 -18.00 -35.50
C ALA A 145 3.73 -18.81 -36.69
N LEU A 146 3.45 -18.17 -37.83
CA LEU A 146 3.01 -18.89 -39.04
C LEU A 146 3.71 -18.42 -40.33
N ALA A 147 4.96 -17.98 -40.24
CA ALA A 147 5.81 -17.70 -41.40
C ALA A 147 6.88 -18.77 -41.65
N THR A 148 7.02 -19.79 -40.78
CA THR A 148 8.08 -20.80 -40.88
C THR A 148 7.65 -22.15 -41.49
N ALA A 149 6.36 -22.35 -41.80
CA ALA A 149 5.88 -23.64 -42.32
C ALA A 149 5.93 -23.80 -43.85
N VAL A 150 6.25 -22.74 -44.62
CA VAL A 150 6.26 -22.82 -46.10
C VAL A 150 7.64 -23.18 -46.68
N ALA A 151 8.72 -23.09 -45.90
CA ALA A 151 10.07 -23.40 -46.39
C ALA A 151 10.41 -24.91 -46.42
N ALA A 152 9.62 -25.77 -45.77
CA ALA A 152 9.93 -27.20 -45.70
C ALA A 152 9.36 -28.04 -46.87
N PHE A 153 8.47 -27.49 -47.70
CA PHE A 153 7.83 -28.25 -48.80
C PHE A 153 8.49 -28.05 -50.18
N ALA A 154 9.50 -27.17 -50.29
CA ALA A 154 10.20 -26.90 -51.55
C ALA A 154 11.51 -27.70 -51.74
N LEU A 155 11.91 -28.52 -50.77
CA LEU A 155 13.17 -29.29 -50.79
C LEU A 155 12.98 -30.80 -50.97
N LEU A 156 11.77 -31.25 -51.30
CA LEU A 156 11.43 -32.67 -51.46
C LEU A 156 10.76 -32.99 -52.81
N ARG A 157 11.14 -32.28 -53.87
CA ARG A 157 10.80 -32.65 -55.25
C ARG A 157 12.04 -32.78 -56.11
#